data_AF-A0A6B1DKK9-F1
#
_entry.id   AF-A0A6B1DKK9-F1
#
_cell.length_a   1.000
_cell.length_b   1.000
_cell.length_c   1.000
_cell.angle_alpha   90.00
_cell.angle_beta   90.00
_cell.angle_gamma   90.00
#
_symmetry.space_group_name_H-M   'P 1'
#
loop_
_entity.id
_entity.type
_entity.pdbx_description
1 polymer ?
#
loop_
_entity_poly.entity_id
_entity_poly.type
_entity_poly.pdbx_seq_one_letter_code
_entity_poly.pdbx_strand_id
1 'polypeptide(L)'
;MTMHPDYKVLLDGVVAACRRHYGERLHGIALYGSVARGTPTADSDVDLLVVADGLPEGSLPKRRDFDVVEDAVAPQIDALWKAGRHVRLSPILKTRAVLEYGTPLLLDMTEDARILYERDGYLTHVLECFRRTLRDLGARRIWRDELWYWDLKPDYRWGDVIELFPTGWLGARSVGSR
;
A
#
# COMPACT_ATOMS: atom_id res chain seq x y z
N MET A 1 -2.41 12.88 -14.04
CA MET A 1 -1.26 13.51 -13.33
C MET A 1 -0.08 12.55 -13.37
N THR A 2 0.94 12.89 -14.16
CA THR A 2 2.15 12.08 -14.33
C THR A 2 3.02 12.21 -13.08
N MET A 3 3.47 11.08 -12.52
CA MET A 3 4.41 11.05 -11.39
C MET A 3 5.70 11.78 -11.79
N HIS A 4 6.29 12.57 -10.89
CA HIS A 4 7.55 13.26 -11.20
C HIS A 4 8.61 12.22 -11.63
N PRO A 5 9.38 12.44 -12.71
CA PRO A 5 10.34 11.47 -13.24
C PRO A 5 11.30 10.93 -12.17
N ASP A 6 11.69 11.77 -11.22
CA ASP A 6 12.65 11.40 -10.17
C ASP A 6 12.08 10.37 -9.18
N TYR A 7 10.77 10.39 -8.89
CA TYR A 7 10.15 9.33 -8.09
C TYR A 7 10.19 7.99 -8.83
N LYS A 8 10.14 7.99 -10.17
CA LYS A 8 10.19 6.74 -10.93
C LYS A 8 11.51 6.01 -10.71
N VAL A 9 12.63 6.73 -10.73
CA VAL A 9 13.96 6.14 -10.52
C VAL A 9 14.09 5.55 -9.11
N LEU A 10 13.60 6.27 -8.09
CA LEU A 10 13.57 5.76 -6.72
C LEU A 10 12.69 4.51 -6.59
N LEU A 11 11.45 4.56 -7.11
CA LEU A 11 10.50 3.45 -6.99
C LEU A 11 10.93 2.21 -7.77
N ASP A 12 11.51 2.36 -8.96
CA ASP A 12 12.10 1.26 -9.71
C ASP A 12 13.25 0.62 -8.91
N GLY A 13 14.08 1.44 -8.25
CA GLY A 13 15.13 1.00 -7.33
C GLY A 13 14.59 0.21 -6.14
N VAL A 14 13.51 0.71 -5.51
CA VAL A 14 12.83 0.03 -4.39
C VAL A 14 12.28 -1.33 -4.83
N VAL A 15 11.63 -1.40 -5.99
CA VAL A 15 11.10 -2.66 -6.55
C VAL A 15 12.26 -3.65 -6.77
N ALA A 16 13.35 -3.21 -7.40
CA ALA A 16 14.51 -4.07 -7.65
C ALA A 16 15.16 -4.57 -6.36
N ALA A 17 15.34 -3.69 -5.37
CA ALA A 17 15.92 -4.03 -4.07
C ALA A 17 15.03 -4.98 -3.26
N CYS A 18 13.72 -4.73 -3.22
CA CYS A 18 12.75 -5.65 -2.59
C CYS A 18 12.76 -7.03 -3.27
N ARG A 19 12.77 -7.09 -4.60
CA ARG A 19 12.83 -8.38 -5.33
C ARG A 19 14.10 -9.16 -5.00
N ARG A 20 15.23 -8.48 -4.83
CA ARG A 20 16.50 -9.11 -4.45
C ARG A 20 16.50 -9.59 -3.00
N HIS A 21 15.97 -8.79 -2.07
CA HIS A 21 15.98 -9.11 -0.62
C HIS A 21 14.95 -10.15 -0.23
N TYR A 22 13.71 -10.00 -0.72
CA TYR A 22 12.59 -10.90 -0.38
C TYR A 22 12.47 -12.11 -1.32
N GLY A 23 12.94 -11.99 -2.56
CA GLY A 23 12.92 -13.08 -3.54
C GLY A 23 11.53 -13.67 -3.73
N GLU A 24 11.44 -14.99 -3.63
CA GLU A 24 10.18 -15.72 -3.79
C GLU A 24 9.15 -15.40 -2.71
N ARG A 25 9.55 -14.82 -1.57
CA ARG A 25 8.62 -14.41 -0.50
C ARG A 25 7.85 -13.14 -0.84
N LEU A 26 8.27 -12.37 -1.85
CA LEU A 26 7.63 -11.11 -2.24
C LEU A 26 6.37 -11.35 -3.09
N HIS A 27 5.24 -10.86 -2.59
CA HIS A 27 3.92 -10.98 -3.22
C HIS A 27 3.43 -9.68 -3.82
N GLY A 28 3.86 -8.54 -3.30
CA GLY A 28 3.47 -7.25 -3.88
C GLY A 28 4.10 -6.05 -3.20
N ILE A 29 4.13 -4.95 -3.95
CA ILE A 29 4.54 -3.62 -3.52
C ILE A 29 3.52 -2.62 -4.07
N ALA A 30 2.95 -1.80 -3.21
CA ALA A 30 2.07 -0.72 -3.61
C ALA A 30 2.52 0.61 -3.00
N LEU A 31 2.51 1.65 -3.82
CA LEU A 31 2.64 3.05 -3.40
C LEU A 31 1.25 3.55 -2.99
N TYR A 32 1.14 4.24 -1.86
CA TYR A 32 -0.07 4.95 -1.47
C TYR A 32 0.29 6.36 -0.95
N GLY A 33 -0.63 7.00 -0.24
CA GLY A 33 -0.37 8.31 0.36
C GLY A 33 -0.30 9.46 -0.66
N SER A 34 0.31 10.58 -0.26
CA SER A 34 0.33 11.82 -1.07
C SER A 34 1.03 11.65 -2.42
N VAL A 35 2.10 10.85 -2.47
CA VAL A 35 2.85 10.59 -3.71
C VAL A 35 1.99 9.81 -4.71
N ALA A 36 1.25 8.79 -4.26
CA ALA A 36 0.32 8.05 -5.13
C ALA A 36 -0.85 8.93 -5.62
N ARG A 37 -1.39 9.77 -4.73
CA ARG A 37 -2.46 10.74 -5.01
C ARG A 37 -2.04 11.85 -5.97
N GLY A 38 -0.73 12.07 -6.14
CA GLY A 38 -0.19 13.14 -6.99
C GLY A 38 -0.20 14.52 -6.34
N THR A 39 -0.37 14.58 -5.02
CA THR A 39 -0.31 15.82 -4.23
C THR A 39 0.88 15.82 -3.24
N PRO A 40 2.12 15.42 -3.63
CA PRO A 40 3.25 15.46 -2.72
C PRO A 40 3.76 16.90 -2.51
N THR A 41 4.10 17.21 -1.27
CA THR A 41 4.95 18.35 -0.89
C THR A 41 6.43 18.01 -1.06
N ALA A 42 7.32 19.00 -0.93
CA ALA A 42 8.78 18.79 -0.98
C ALA A 42 9.28 17.83 0.13
N ASP A 43 8.57 17.78 1.26
CA ASP A 43 8.89 16.96 2.44
C ASP A 43 7.99 15.72 2.55
N SER A 44 7.23 15.39 1.50
CA SER A 44 6.37 14.21 1.52
C SER A 44 7.17 12.93 1.55
N ASP A 45 6.78 12.04 2.46
CA ASP A 45 7.27 10.68 2.53
C ASP A 45 6.74 9.83 1.36
N VAL A 46 7.45 8.75 1.08
CA VAL A 46 7.07 7.73 0.09
C VAL A 46 6.47 6.56 0.86
N ASP A 47 5.14 6.56 0.96
CA ASP A 47 4.38 5.52 1.67
C ASP A 47 4.24 4.25 0.83
N LEU A 48 4.71 3.13 1.38
CA LEU A 48 4.79 1.85 0.68
C LEU A 48 4.13 0.74 1.49
N LEU A 49 3.27 -0.06 0.87
CA LEU A 49 2.91 -1.38 1.39
C LEU A 49 3.83 -2.40 0.72
N VAL A 50 4.57 -3.16 1.52
CA VAL A 50 5.34 -4.31 1.06
C VAL A 50 4.71 -5.57 1.62
N VAL A 51 4.29 -6.46 0.73
CA VAL A 51 3.73 -7.76 1.08
C VAL A 51 4.76 -8.84 0.85
N ALA A 52 5.27 -9.41 1.94
CA ALA A 52 6.19 -10.53 1.89
C ALA A 52 5.89 -11.55 2.99
N ASP A 53 6.11 -12.84 2.70
CA ASP A 53 6.01 -13.89 3.72
C ASP A 53 7.33 -14.03 4.50
N GLY A 54 7.29 -14.66 5.68
CA GLY A 54 8.47 -14.85 6.52
C GLY A 54 9.07 -13.56 7.07
N LEU A 55 8.25 -12.51 7.22
CA LEU A 55 8.67 -11.27 7.87
C LEU A 55 8.88 -11.50 9.37
N PRO A 56 9.85 -10.81 9.99
CA PRO A 56 10.04 -10.88 11.43
C PRO A 56 8.81 -10.31 12.17
N GLU A 57 8.62 -10.76 13.41
CA GLU A 57 7.52 -10.27 14.25
C GLU A 57 7.84 -8.90 14.86
N GLY A 58 6.80 -8.07 15.01
CA GLY A 58 6.94 -6.70 15.54
C GLY A 58 7.34 -5.64 14.50
N SER A 59 7.07 -4.38 14.82
CA SER A 59 7.31 -3.25 13.91
C SER A 59 8.80 -2.92 13.77
N LEU A 60 9.55 -2.90 14.88
CA LEU A 60 10.99 -2.58 14.86
C LEU A 60 11.82 -3.61 14.08
N PRO A 61 11.64 -4.93 14.26
CA PRO A 61 12.36 -5.92 13.46
C PRO A 61 12.02 -5.86 11.97
N LYS A 62 10.76 -5.59 11.62
CA LYS A 62 10.36 -5.37 10.21
C LYS A 62 11.01 -4.15 9.60
N ARG A 63 11.13 -3.07 10.36
CA ARG A 63 11.85 -1.88 9.91
C ARG A 63 13.32 -2.19 9.64
N ARG A 64 13.98 -2.86 10.59
CA ARG A 64 15.39 -3.31 10.42
C ARG A 64 15.59 -4.24 9.24
N ASP A 65 14.63 -5.13 8.98
CA ASP A 65 14.65 -5.99 7.80
C ASP A 65 14.54 -5.19 6.50
N PHE A 66 13.79 -4.07 6.50
CA PHE A 66 13.68 -3.18 5.36
C PHE A 66 14.88 -2.25 5.16
N ASP A 67 15.72 -2.01 6.18
CA ASP A 67 16.92 -1.16 6.07
C ASP A 67 17.82 -1.61 4.89
N VAL A 68 17.87 -2.92 4.59
CA VAL A 68 18.60 -3.46 3.41
C VAL A 68 18.11 -2.89 2.08
N VAL A 69 16.80 -2.66 1.96
CA VAL A 69 16.18 -2.04 0.78
C VAL A 69 16.47 -0.55 0.75
N GLU A 70 16.35 0.13 1.90
CA GLU A 70 16.61 1.57 2.03
C GLU A 70 18.07 1.92 1.70
N ASP A 71 19.03 1.17 2.26
CA ASP A 71 20.47 1.30 1.97
C ASP A 71 20.77 1.12 0.48
N ALA A 72 20.10 0.18 -0.17
CA ALA A 72 20.30 -0.11 -1.59
C ALA A 72 19.80 1.00 -2.52
N VAL A 73 18.93 1.89 -2.04
CA VAL A 73 18.38 3.03 -2.80
C VAL A 73 18.79 4.39 -2.23
N ALA A 74 19.68 4.41 -1.24
CA ALA A 74 20.22 5.63 -0.64
C ALA A 74 20.76 6.63 -1.70
N PRO A 75 21.49 6.21 -2.76
CA PRO A 75 21.93 7.16 -3.79
C PRO A 75 20.79 7.90 -4.52
N GLN A 76 19.64 7.23 -4.71
CA GLN A 76 18.45 7.81 -5.33
C GLN A 76 17.73 8.75 -4.37
N ILE A 77 17.70 8.43 -3.07
CA ILE A 77 17.20 9.32 -2.02
C ILE A 77 18.06 10.59 -1.95
N ASP A 78 19.39 10.44 -1.93
CA ASP A 78 20.34 11.55 -1.92
C ASP A 78 20.21 12.45 -3.14
N ALA A 79 19.96 11.87 -4.32
CA ALA A 79 19.72 12.64 -5.55
C ALA A 79 18.45 13.49 -5.45
N LEU A 80 17.38 12.94 -4.89
CA LEU A 80 16.14 13.68 -4.63
C LEU A 80 16.35 14.81 -3.61
N TRP A 81 17.10 14.54 -2.54
CA TRP A 81 17.43 15.55 -1.54
C TRP A 81 18.23 16.71 -2.13
N LYS A 82 19.23 16.41 -2.98
CA LYS A 82 20.01 17.44 -3.72
C LYS A 82 19.13 18.24 -4.68
N ALA A 83 18.05 17.65 -5.18
CA ALA A 83 17.04 18.32 -6.00
C ALA A 83 15.96 19.06 -5.18
N GLY A 84 16.11 19.18 -3.85
CA GLY A 84 15.17 19.89 -2.98
C GLY A 84 13.93 19.08 -2.59
N ARG A 85 13.94 17.76 -2.75
CA ARG A 85 12.89 16.84 -2.31
C ARG A 85 13.40 15.98 -1.17
N HIS A 86 12.98 16.29 0.05
CA HIS A 86 13.42 15.63 1.28
C HIS A 86 12.59 14.37 1.57
N VAL A 87 12.65 13.41 0.65
CA VAL A 87 11.88 12.17 0.74
C VAL A 87 12.43 11.24 1.84
N ARG A 88 11.54 10.51 2.51
CA ARG A 88 11.89 9.30 3.28
C ARG A 88 11.03 8.15 2.81
N LEU A 89 11.53 6.92 2.94
CA LEU A 89 10.71 5.73 2.73
C LEU A 89 9.93 5.44 4.01
N SER A 90 8.61 5.25 3.87
CA SER A 90 7.70 4.90 4.96
C SER A 90 7.02 3.56 4.67
N PRO A 91 7.75 2.43 4.81
CA PRO A 91 7.22 1.12 4.49
C PRO A 91 6.35 0.57 5.62
N ILE A 92 5.20 0.02 5.25
CA ILE A 92 4.42 -0.91 6.08
C ILE A 92 4.61 -2.31 5.52
N LEU A 93 5.17 -3.21 6.34
CA LEU A 93 5.43 -4.59 5.96
C LEU A 93 4.35 -5.53 6.51
N LYS A 94 3.64 -6.20 5.61
CA LYS A 94 2.57 -7.16 5.94
C LYS A 94 2.84 -8.52 5.28
N THR A 95 2.41 -9.59 5.93
CA THR A 95 2.35 -10.92 5.29
C THR A 95 1.03 -11.06 4.54
N ARG A 96 0.92 -12.07 3.68
CA ARG A 96 -0.37 -12.39 3.05
C ARG A 96 -1.45 -12.68 4.08
N ALA A 97 -1.13 -13.49 5.10
CA ALA A 97 -2.05 -13.83 6.18
C ALA A 97 -2.66 -12.60 6.88
N VAL A 98 -1.90 -11.52 7.09
CA VAL A 98 -2.44 -10.29 7.68
C VAL A 98 -3.41 -9.57 6.74
N LEU A 99 -3.12 -9.54 5.44
CA LEU A 99 -4.05 -8.98 4.47
C LEU A 99 -5.29 -9.85 4.31
N GLU A 100 -5.15 -11.18 4.35
CA GLU A 100 -6.27 -12.11 4.29
C GLU A 100 -7.19 -12.03 5.51
N TYR A 101 -6.61 -11.83 6.70
CA TYR A 101 -7.37 -11.52 7.90
C TYR A 101 -8.09 -10.16 7.82
N GLY A 102 -7.50 -9.20 7.10
CA GLY A 102 -8.03 -7.85 6.95
C GLY A 102 -7.27 -6.83 7.78
N THR A 103 -7.12 -5.63 7.23
CA THR A 103 -6.45 -4.52 7.91
C THR A 103 -7.05 -3.18 7.50
N PRO A 104 -7.34 -2.27 8.45
CA PRO A 104 -7.88 -0.94 8.13
C PRO A 104 -7.01 -0.11 7.18
N LEU A 105 -5.70 -0.40 7.07
CA LEU A 105 -4.79 0.23 6.10
C LEU A 105 -5.33 0.21 4.67
N LEU A 106 -6.11 -0.81 4.30
CA LEU A 106 -6.68 -0.89 2.96
C LEU A 106 -7.57 0.31 2.62
N LEU A 107 -8.18 0.97 3.62
CA LEU A 107 -8.96 2.21 3.44
C LEU A 107 -8.13 3.34 2.84
N ASP A 108 -6.85 3.45 3.18
CA ASP A 108 -5.93 4.46 2.65
C ASP A 108 -5.52 4.16 1.19
N MET A 109 -5.65 2.89 0.80
CA MET A 109 -5.14 2.37 -0.47
C MET A 109 -6.21 2.19 -1.54
N THR A 110 -7.48 2.13 -1.13
CA THR A 110 -8.57 1.66 -1.97
C THR A 110 -8.74 2.49 -3.24
N GLU A 111 -8.60 3.81 -3.15
CA GLU A 111 -8.85 4.71 -4.29
C GLU A 111 -7.57 5.05 -5.06
N ASP A 112 -6.47 5.30 -4.36
CA ASP A 112 -5.33 6.01 -4.93
C ASP A 112 -4.05 5.17 -5.03
N ALA A 113 -4.04 3.94 -4.49
CA ALA A 113 -2.84 3.12 -4.49
C ALA A 113 -2.41 2.74 -5.91
N ARG A 114 -1.10 2.78 -6.14
CA ARG A 114 -0.47 2.33 -7.38
C ARG A 114 0.34 1.08 -7.10
N ILE A 115 0.01 -0.01 -7.80
CA ILE A 115 0.76 -1.25 -7.71
C ILE A 115 2.07 -1.07 -8.48
N LEU A 116 3.18 -1.18 -7.76
CA LEU A 116 4.53 -1.09 -8.33
C LEU A 116 5.05 -2.47 -8.76
N TYR A 117 4.64 -3.50 -8.03
CA TYR A 117 4.93 -4.89 -8.31
C TYR A 117 3.85 -5.77 -7.67
N GLU A 118 3.49 -6.87 -8.33
CA GLU A 118 2.70 -7.92 -7.72
C GLU A 118 2.99 -9.27 -8.36
N ARG A 119 2.74 -10.33 -7.59
CA ARG A 119 2.71 -11.71 -8.08
C ARG A 119 1.26 -12.16 -8.23
N ASP A 120 0.95 -12.78 -9.37
CA ASP A 120 -0.35 -13.41 -9.65
C ASP A 120 -1.57 -12.51 -9.38
N GLY A 121 -1.44 -11.20 -9.63
CA GLY A 121 -2.51 -10.22 -9.41
C GLY A 121 -2.96 -10.07 -7.95
N TYR A 122 -2.12 -10.47 -6.97
CA TYR A 122 -2.54 -10.60 -5.57
C TYR A 122 -3.03 -9.27 -4.96
N LEU A 123 -2.28 -8.18 -5.12
CA LEU A 123 -2.66 -6.90 -4.53
C LEU A 123 -3.85 -6.29 -5.26
N THR A 124 -3.92 -6.44 -6.58
CA THR A 124 -5.08 -6.06 -7.37
C THR A 124 -6.34 -6.73 -6.84
N HIS A 125 -6.33 -8.06 -6.67
CA HIS A 125 -7.45 -8.83 -6.15
C HIS A 125 -7.87 -8.41 -4.73
N VAL A 126 -6.90 -8.20 -3.84
CA VAL A 126 -7.15 -7.74 -2.46
C VAL A 126 -7.87 -6.39 -2.45
N LEU A 127 -7.36 -5.43 -3.21
CA LEU A 127 -7.95 -4.09 -3.27
C LEU A 127 -9.32 -4.11 -3.96
N GLU A 128 -9.54 -4.93 -4.99
CA GLU A 128 -10.84 -5.07 -5.66
C GLU A 128 -11.90 -5.70 -4.75
N CYS A 129 -11.55 -6.73 -4.00
CA CYS A 129 -12.46 -7.31 -3.02
C CYS A 129 -12.84 -6.28 -1.95
N PHE A 130 -11.87 -5.49 -1.48
CA PHE A 130 -12.15 -4.48 -0.47
C PHE A 130 -13.00 -3.33 -1.03
N ARG A 131 -12.75 -2.87 -2.27
CA ARG A 131 -13.60 -1.91 -2.99
C ARG A 131 -15.04 -2.39 -3.07
N ARG A 132 -15.26 -3.68 -3.36
CA ARG A 132 -16.60 -4.28 -3.39
C ARG A 132 -17.25 -4.21 -2.02
N THR A 133 -16.55 -4.60 -0.95
CA THR A 133 -17.09 -4.49 0.42
C THR A 133 -17.50 -3.06 0.77
N LEU A 134 -16.66 -2.06 0.47
CA LEU A 134 -17.00 -0.66 0.72
C LEU A 134 -18.23 -0.22 -0.08
N ARG A 135 -18.34 -0.65 -1.35
CA ARG A 135 -19.50 -0.37 -2.20
C ARG A 135 -20.79 -0.99 -1.65
N ASP A 136 -20.72 -2.24 -1.20
CA ASP A 136 -21.87 -2.98 -0.67
C ASP A 136 -22.37 -2.36 0.65
N LEU A 137 -21.46 -1.78 1.44
CA LEU A 137 -21.80 -1.00 2.65
C LEU A 137 -22.34 0.42 2.33
N GLY A 138 -22.30 0.85 1.06
CA GLY A 138 -22.58 2.23 0.68
C GLY A 138 -21.54 3.23 1.22
N ALA A 139 -20.35 2.75 1.59
CA ALA A 139 -19.30 3.56 2.18
C ALA A 139 -18.86 4.68 1.22
N ARG A 140 -18.56 5.84 1.77
CA ARG A 140 -18.11 7.01 1.01
C ARG A 140 -16.90 7.65 1.66
N ARG A 141 -15.89 8.01 0.85
CA ARG A 141 -14.77 8.84 1.29
C ARG A 141 -15.15 10.31 1.16
N ILE A 142 -15.17 11.01 2.28
CA ILE A 142 -15.55 12.43 2.38
C ILE A 142 -14.28 13.26 2.54
N TRP A 143 -14.06 14.19 1.62
CA TRP A 143 -12.94 15.14 1.66
C TRP A 143 -13.32 16.43 2.39
N ARG A 144 -12.36 16.95 3.15
CA ARG A 144 -12.37 18.23 3.86
C ARG A 144 -11.00 18.87 3.66
N ASP A 145 -10.89 19.73 2.65
CA ASP A 145 -9.62 20.31 2.20
C ASP A 145 -8.59 19.20 1.88
N GLU A 146 -7.44 19.18 2.56
CA GLU A 146 -6.39 18.16 2.39
C GLU A 146 -6.64 16.88 3.20
N LEU A 147 -7.63 16.91 4.09
CA LEU A 147 -8.02 15.80 4.95
C LEU A 147 -9.19 15.02 4.35
N TRP A 148 -9.30 13.75 4.72
CA TRP A 148 -10.43 12.92 4.34
C TRP A 148 -10.76 11.93 5.45
N TYR A 149 -11.99 11.45 5.45
CA TYR A 149 -12.44 10.35 6.31
C TYR A 149 -13.42 9.44 5.56
N TRP A 150 -13.56 8.20 6.02
CA TRP A 150 -14.57 7.28 5.51
C TRP A 150 -15.84 7.37 6.37
N ASP A 151 -16.97 7.64 5.73
CA ASP A 151 -18.29 7.32 6.26
C ASP A 151 -18.65 5.92 5.77
N LEU A 152 -18.41 4.91 6.61
CA LEU A 152 -18.44 3.50 6.24
C LEU A 152 -19.86 2.95 6.02
N LYS A 153 -20.88 3.60 6.59
CA LYS A 153 -22.27 3.20 6.44
C LYS A 153 -23.17 4.43 6.60
N PRO A 154 -23.42 5.21 5.54
CA PRO A 154 -24.15 6.47 5.62
C PRO A 154 -25.61 6.33 6.11
N ASP A 155 -26.20 5.14 5.98
CA ASP A 155 -27.55 4.80 6.43
C ASP A 155 -27.59 4.06 7.78
N TYR A 156 -26.50 4.14 8.55
CA TYR A 156 -26.34 3.44 9.83
C TYR A 156 -27.54 3.62 10.75
N ARG A 157 -28.05 2.49 11.27
CA ARG A 157 -29.08 2.45 12.32
C ARG A 157 -28.48 1.91 13.61
N TRP A 158 -29.01 2.36 14.74
CA TRP A 158 -28.55 1.88 16.04
C TRP A 158 -28.68 0.35 16.12
N GLY A 159 -27.57 -0.32 16.43
CA GLY A 159 -27.47 -1.78 16.44
C GLY A 159 -26.90 -2.41 15.17
N ASP A 160 -26.68 -1.63 14.09
CA ASP A 160 -25.99 -2.12 12.91
C ASP A 160 -24.54 -2.51 13.22
N VAL A 161 -24.11 -3.63 12.62
CA VAL A 161 -22.71 -4.07 12.62
C VAL A 161 -22.09 -3.67 11.28
N ILE A 162 -20.96 -2.97 11.33
CA ILE A 162 -20.17 -2.62 10.14
C ILE A 162 -19.06 -3.66 10.01
N GLU A 163 -19.20 -4.56 9.04
CA GLU A 163 -18.24 -5.64 8.81
C GLU A 163 -17.40 -5.35 7.56
N LEU A 164 -16.14 -4.95 7.76
CA LEU A 164 -15.22 -4.63 6.66
C LEU A 164 -14.51 -5.87 6.09
N PHE A 165 -14.36 -6.91 6.91
CA PHE A 165 -13.60 -8.11 6.58
C PHE A 165 -14.40 -9.35 7.02
N PRO A 166 -15.57 -9.63 6.40
CA PRO A 166 -16.32 -10.82 6.71
C PRO A 166 -15.48 -12.09 6.48
N THR A 167 -15.86 -13.19 7.14
CA THR A 167 -15.16 -14.46 6.96
C THR A 167 -15.11 -14.83 5.47
N GLY A 168 -13.90 -14.99 4.93
CA GLY A 168 -13.71 -15.30 3.51
C GLY A 168 -13.94 -14.12 2.56
N TRP A 169 -13.83 -12.87 3.02
CA TRP A 169 -14.06 -11.67 2.20
C TRP A 169 -13.22 -11.57 0.92
N LEU A 170 -12.05 -12.20 0.89
CA LEU A 170 -11.21 -12.31 -0.31
C LEU A 170 -11.69 -13.36 -1.32
N GLY A 171 -12.65 -14.22 -0.96
CA GLY A 171 -13.16 -15.30 -1.80
C GLY A 171 -12.10 -16.28 -2.31
N ALA A 172 -12.52 -17.23 -3.14
CA ALA A 172 -11.59 -17.99 -3.96
C ALA A 172 -11.13 -17.12 -5.14
N ARG A 173 -9.83 -17.09 -5.45
CA ARG A 173 -9.35 -16.45 -6.68
C ARG A 173 -9.91 -17.22 -7.87
N SER A 174 -10.66 -16.55 -8.74
CA SER A 174 -10.80 -17.03 -10.12
C SER A 174 -9.43 -16.91 -10.75
N VAL A 175 -8.69 -18.01 -10.81
CA VAL A 175 -7.46 -18.10 -11.60
C VAL A 175 -7.87 -17.83 -13.04
N GLY A 176 -7.66 -16.60 -13.50
CA GLY A 176 -7.85 -16.23 -14.90
C GLY A 176 -6.96 -17.13 -15.74
N SER A 177 -7.57 -18.00 -16.53
CA SER A 177 -6.89 -18.69 -17.61
C SER A 177 -6.32 -17.63 -18.56
N ARG A 178 -5.00 -17.71 -18.72
CA ARG A 178 -4.12 -17.13 -19.75
C ARG A 178 -4.80 -16.38 -20.90
#